data_AF-A0A4U8S4X8-F1
#
_entry.id   AF-A0A4U8S4X8-F1
#
_cell.length_a   1.000
_cell.length_b   1.000
_cell.length_c   1.000
_cell.angle_alpha   90.00
_cell.angle_beta   90.00
_cell.angle_gamma   90.00
#
_symmetry.space_group_name_H-M   'P 1'
#
loop_
_entity.id
_entity.type
_entity.pdbx_description
1 polymer ?
#
loop_
_entity_poly.entity_id
_entity_poly.type
_entity_poly.pdbx_seq_one_letter_code
_entity_poly.pdbx_strand_id
1 'polypeptide(L)'
;MEKDKLSSFKAGICEELDKRVADKILEMSNLELLKKLINHAESEEEALAILALGTTWKHTGFHFDKRLERQSSEISYLAHNANLSFCAKSGGGGKMPQMPNLA
;
A
#
# COMPACT_ATOMS: atom_id res chain seq x y z
N MET A 1 -3.38 -22.39 32.68
CA MET A 1 -2.04 -21.87 32.30
C MET A 1 -1.92 -21.66 30.80
N GLU A 2 -2.11 -22.65 29.94
CA GLU A 2 -1.93 -22.47 28.49
C GLU A 2 -3.07 -21.67 27.83
N LYS A 3 -4.33 -21.91 28.22
CA LYS A 3 -5.50 -21.13 27.77
C LYS A 3 -5.44 -19.66 28.18
N ASP A 4 -4.85 -19.37 29.34
CA ASP A 4 -4.72 -18.00 29.85
C ASP A 4 -3.74 -17.19 29.02
N LYS A 5 -2.63 -17.81 28.58
CA LYS A 5 -1.67 -17.18 27.66
C LYS A 5 -2.31 -16.84 26.32
N LEU A 6 -3.01 -17.80 25.71
CA LEU A 6 -3.69 -17.57 24.44
C LEU A 6 -4.72 -16.44 24.53
N SER A 7 -5.48 -16.37 25.62
CA SER A 7 -6.47 -15.30 25.81
C SER A 7 -5.81 -13.91 25.92
N SER A 8 -4.70 -13.80 26.67
CA SER A 8 -3.94 -12.55 26.79
C SER A 8 -3.31 -12.13 25.46
N PHE A 9 -2.86 -13.11 24.66
CA PHE A 9 -2.29 -12.88 23.34
C PHE A 9 -3.32 -12.35 22.36
N LYS A 10 -4.51 -12.97 22.31
CA LYS A 10 -5.64 -12.51 21.50
C LYS A 10 -6.05 -11.08 21.85
N ALA A 11 -6.08 -10.74 23.12
CA ALA A 11 -6.38 -9.38 23.57
C ALA A 11 -5.35 -8.36 23.06
N GLY A 12 -4.05 -8.68 23.14
CA GLY A 12 -2.99 -7.84 22.60
C GLY A 12 -3.09 -7.61 21.09
N ILE A 13 -3.44 -8.66 20.33
CA ILE A 13 -3.66 -8.54 18.89
C ILE A 13 -4.85 -7.62 18.57
N CYS A 14 -5.95 -7.73 19.32
CA CYS A 14 -7.12 -6.87 19.14
C CYS A 14 -6.78 -5.39 19.37
N GLU A 15 -5.99 -5.07 20.40
CA GLU A 15 -5.53 -3.70 20.66
C GLU A 15 -4.65 -3.16 19.52
N GLU A 16 -3.79 -4.02 18.95
CA GLU A 16 -2.95 -3.64 17.81
C GLU A 16 -3.78 -3.36 16.56
N LEU A 17 -4.81 -4.16 16.29
CA LEU A 17 -5.74 -3.91 15.18
C LEU A 17 -6.51 -2.59 15.37
N ASP A 18 -6.92 -2.26 16.59
CA ASP A 18 -7.60 -1.00 16.90
C ASP A 18 -6.69 0.21 16.61
N LYS A 19 -5.40 0.12 16.95
CA LYS A 19 -4.41 1.16 16.59
C LYS A 19 -4.29 1.33 15.08
N ARG A 20 -4.26 0.23 14.31
CA ARG A 20 -4.16 0.27 12.84
C ARG A 20 -5.38 0.89 12.16
N VAL A 21 -6.56 0.78 12.77
CA VAL A 21 -7.76 1.52 12.32
C VAL A 21 -7.63 3.01 12.62
N ALA A 22 -7.12 3.36 13.81
CA ALA A 22 -6.83 4.76 14.16
C ALA A 22 -5.83 5.40 13.18
N ASP A 23 -4.80 4.65 12.79
CA ASP A 23 -3.78 5.05 11.81
C ASP A 23 -4.29 5.05 10.36
N LYS A 24 -5.57 4.70 10.13
CA LYS A 24 -6.22 4.55 8.81
C LYS A 24 -5.52 3.56 7.87
N ILE A 25 -4.81 2.59 8.45
CA ILE A 25 -4.16 1.49 7.71
C ILE A 25 -5.17 0.37 7.42
N LEU A 26 -6.15 0.20 8.31
CA LEU A 26 -7.16 -0.83 8.24
C LEU A 26 -8.57 -0.22 8.24
N GLU A 27 -9.46 -0.73 7.40
CA GLU A 27 -10.87 -0.34 7.41
C GLU A 27 -11.63 -0.98 8.57
N MET A 28 -12.66 -0.30 9.07
CA MET A 28 -13.48 -0.77 10.20
C MET A 28 -14.16 -2.12 9.92
N SER A 29 -14.67 -2.32 8.70
CA SER A 29 -15.27 -3.57 8.22
C SER A 29 -14.30 -4.76 8.32
N ASN A 30 -13.04 -4.54 7.95
CA ASN A 30 -12.00 -5.56 8.03
C ASN A 30 -11.61 -5.85 9.47
N LEU A 31 -11.58 -4.84 10.35
CA LEU A 31 -11.33 -5.04 11.77
C LEU A 31 -12.39 -5.93 12.42
N GLU A 32 -13.67 -5.71 12.14
CA GLU A 32 -14.74 -6.55 12.69
C GLU A 32 -14.59 -8.02 12.31
N LEU A 33 -14.21 -8.29 11.05
CA LEU A 33 -13.95 -9.65 10.57
C LEU A 33 -12.74 -10.27 11.28
N LEU A 34 -11.63 -9.54 11.36
CA LEU A 34 -10.40 -10.02 11.99
C LEU A 34 -10.60 -10.32 13.47
N LYS A 35 -11.33 -9.46 14.20
CA LYS A 35 -11.68 -9.70 15.61
C LYS A 35 -12.49 -10.99 15.79
N LYS A 36 -13.46 -11.26 14.90
CA LYS A 36 -14.23 -12.51 14.93
C LYS A 36 -13.32 -13.72 14.71
N LEU A 37 -12.43 -13.65 13.73
CA LEU A 37 -11.49 -14.75 13.42
C LEU A 37 -10.51 -15.01 14.57
N ILE A 38 -9.92 -13.97 15.16
CA ILE A 38 -9.00 -14.09 16.30
C ILE A 38 -9.69 -14.71 17.52
N ASN A 39 -10.95 -14.34 17.78
CA ASN A 39 -11.72 -14.93 18.87
C ASN A 39 -11.89 -16.44 18.68
N HIS A 40 -12.13 -16.89 17.45
CA HIS A 40 -12.29 -18.30 17.11
C HIS A 40 -10.98 -19.09 16.95
N ALA A 41 -9.82 -18.43 16.85
CA ALA A 41 -8.54 -19.12 16.68
C ALA A 41 -8.24 -20.09 17.84
N GLU A 42 -7.85 -21.31 17.54
CA GLU A 42 -7.58 -22.35 18.55
C GLU A 42 -6.10 -22.40 18.94
N SER A 43 -5.22 -21.79 18.14
CA SER A 43 -3.76 -21.75 18.31
C SER A 43 -3.20 -20.32 18.19
N GLU A 44 -2.03 -20.08 18.81
CA GLU A 44 -1.25 -18.85 18.63
C GLU A 44 -0.82 -18.66 17.16
N GLU A 45 -0.46 -19.74 16.48
CA GLU A 45 -0.07 -19.72 15.07
C GLU A 45 -1.22 -19.28 14.16
N GLU A 46 -2.44 -19.73 14.46
CA GLU A 46 -3.64 -19.35 13.72
C GLU A 46 -3.97 -17.86 13.95
N ALA A 47 -3.88 -17.39 15.20
CA ALA A 47 -4.05 -15.98 15.51
C ALA A 47 -3.01 -15.09 14.80
N LEU A 48 -1.75 -15.54 14.71
CA LEU A 48 -0.69 -14.88 13.95
C LEU A 48 -0.96 -14.85 12.44
N ALA A 49 -1.44 -15.97 11.87
CA ALA A 49 -1.80 -16.05 10.47
C ALA A 49 -2.95 -15.09 10.11
N ILE A 50 -3.96 -14.99 10.98
CA ILE A 50 -5.08 -14.04 10.83
C ILE A 50 -4.58 -12.59 10.91
N LEU A 51 -3.67 -12.29 11.84
CA LEU A 51 -3.05 -10.97 11.93
C LEU A 51 -2.27 -10.63 10.64
N ALA A 52 -1.53 -11.57 10.08
CA ALA A 52 -0.78 -11.37 8.83
C ALA A 52 -1.70 -11.10 7.62
N LEU A 53 -2.87 -11.74 7.58
CA LEU A 53 -3.92 -11.48 6.57
C LEU A 53 -4.43 -10.04 6.64
N GLY A 54 -4.68 -9.54 7.86
CA GLY A 54 -5.23 -8.20 8.08
C GLY A 54 -4.26 -7.04 7.84
N THR A 55 -2.98 -7.33 7.60
CA THR A 55 -1.90 -6.32 7.70
C THR A 55 -0.98 -6.26 6.48
N THR A 56 -1.24 -7.10 5.48
CA THR A 56 -0.51 -7.15 4.21
C THR A 56 -1.01 -6.13 3.18
N TRP A 57 -1.53 -4.98 3.62
CA TRP A 57 -1.74 -3.84 2.71
C TRP A 57 -0.56 -2.87 2.78
N LYS A 58 0.55 -3.24 2.12
CA LYS A 58 1.40 -2.20 1.57
C LYS A 58 0.57 -1.55 0.47
N HIS A 59 0.11 -0.32 0.69
CA HIS A 59 -0.34 0.56 -0.40
C HIS A 59 0.83 0.69 -1.39
N THR A 60 0.97 -0.26 -2.32
CA THR A 60 1.74 -0.03 -3.54
C THR A 60 0.93 1.05 -4.25
N GLY A 61 1.43 2.27 -4.24
CA GLY A 61 0.75 3.48 -4.70
C GLY A 61 0.38 3.45 -6.18
N PHE A 62 -0.62 2.64 -6.51
CA PHE A 62 -1.26 2.57 -7.81
C PHE A 62 -2.77 2.61 -7.59
N HIS A 63 -3.23 3.78 -7.14
CA HIS A 63 -4.62 4.14 -7.31
C HIS A 63 -4.78 4.44 -8.80
N PHE A 64 -5.33 3.50 -9.57
CA PHE A 64 -6.02 3.89 -10.79
C PHE A 64 -7.17 4.77 -10.35
N ASP A 65 -6.91 6.08 -10.32
CA ASP A 65 -7.97 7.07 -10.23
C ASP A 65 -8.86 6.76 -11.43
N LYS A 66 -10.05 6.21 -11.15
CA LYS A 66 -11.07 5.95 -12.15
C LYS A 66 -11.66 7.30 -12.55
N ARG A 67 -10.81 8.20 -13.02
CA ARG A 67 -11.22 9.32 -13.84
C ARG A 67 -11.89 8.63 -15.01
N LEU A 68 -13.22 8.68 -14.98
CA LEU A 68 -14.10 8.26 -16.04
C LEU A 68 -13.72 9.15 -17.23
N GLU A 69 -12.63 8.81 -17.94
CA GLU A 69 -12.30 9.51 -19.16
C GLU A 69 -13.49 9.29 -20.08
N ARG A 70 -14.07 10.41 -20.55
CA ARG A 70 -15.21 10.35 -21.46
C ARG A 70 -14.77 9.51 -22.65
N GLN A 71 -15.49 8.45 -22.96
CA GLN A 71 -15.21 7.61 -24.12
C GLN A 71 -15.39 8.46 -25.39
N SER A 72 -14.31 9.10 -25.86
CA SER A 72 -14.27 9.78 -27.16
C SER A 72 -13.50 8.92 -28.15
N SER A 73 -13.91 8.97 -29.42
CA SER A 73 -13.16 8.39 -30.54
C SER A 73 -11.88 9.18 -30.88
N GLU A 74 -11.64 10.29 -30.19
CA GLU A 74 -10.46 11.14 -30.36
C GLU A 74 -9.40 10.82 -29.30
N ILE A 75 -8.16 10.64 -29.74
CA ILE A 75 -7.01 10.39 -28.87
C ILE A 75 -6.51 11.75 -28.35
N SER A 76 -6.62 11.98 -27.04
CA SER A 76 -6.03 13.16 -26.39
C SER A 76 -4.55 12.92 -26.12
N TYR A 77 -3.69 13.82 -26.60
CA TYR A 77 -2.25 13.80 -26.35
C TYR A 77 -1.78 15.14 -25.78
N LEU A 78 -0.80 15.11 -24.89
CA LEU A 78 -0.17 16.33 -24.38
C LEU A 78 0.59 17.02 -25.51
N ALA A 79 0.43 18.34 -25.64
CA ALA A 79 1.15 19.13 -26.61
C ALA A 79 2.68 19.04 -26.37
N HIS A 80 3.45 18.91 -27.44
CA HIS A 80 4.90 18.82 -27.36
C HIS A 80 5.51 20.07 -26.71
N ASN A 81 6.23 19.89 -25.60
CA ASN A 81 6.88 20.98 -24.89
C ASN A 81 8.38 21.03 -25.23
N ALA A 82 8.80 21.97 -26.07
CA ALA A 82 10.18 22.10 -26.52
C ALA A 82 11.20 22.33 -25.39
N ASN A 83 10.77 22.86 -24.23
CA ASN A 83 11.67 23.12 -23.10
C ASN A 83 11.93 21.86 -22.26
N LEU A 84 11.02 20.88 -22.29
CA LEU A 84 11.12 19.64 -21.51
C LEU A 84 11.43 18.42 -22.40
N SER A 85 11.31 18.57 -23.71
CA SER A 85 11.66 17.54 -24.68
C SER A 85 13.17 17.47 -24.90
N PHE A 86 13.73 16.27 -24.74
CA PHE A 86 15.12 16.02 -25.10
C PHE A 86 15.24 15.97 -26.63
N CYS A 87 15.98 16.90 -27.22
CA CYS A 87 16.37 16.78 -28.62
C CYS A 87 17.37 15.62 -28.75
N ALA A 88 16.92 14.49 -29.31
CA ALA A 88 17.83 13.46 -29.78
C ALA A 88 18.61 14.03 -30.96
N LYS A 89 19.77 14.65 -30.69
CA LYS A 89 20.74 14.91 -31.75
C LYS A 89 21.17 13.56 -32.29
N SER A 90 20.86 13.34 -33.56
CA SER A 90 21.33 12.23 -34.38
C SER A 90 22.84 12.03 -34.17
N GLY A 91 23.21 10.83 -33.71
CA GLY A 91 24.54 10.25 -33.88
C GLY A 91 25.63 10.68 -32.90
N GLY A 92 26.00 9.75 -32.00
CA GLY A 92 27.38 9.61 -31.52
C GLY A 92 27.61 9.85 -30.03
N GLY A 93 27.86 8.76 -29.30
CA GLY A 93 28.79 8.70 -28.15
C GLY A 93 28.40 9.48 -26.90
N GLY A 94 28.07 8.76 -25.83
CA GLY A 94 27.58 9.33 -24.58
C GLY A 94 28.53 10.31 -23.87
N LYS A 95 27.90 11.21 -23.12
CA LYS A 95 28.42 11.63 -21.81
C LYS A 95 27.22 12.06 -20.96
N MET A 96 26.97 11.32 -19.87
CA MET A 96 25.96 11.71 -18.88
C MET A 96 26.35 13.09 -18.30
N PRO A 97 25.41 14.03 -18.15
CA PRO A 97 25.70 15.30 -17.50
C PRO A 97 26.02 15.05 -16.02
N GLN A 98 27.19 15.50 -15.56
CA GLN A 98 27.52 15.47 -14.14
C GLN A 98 26.65 16.49 -13.39
N MET A 99 26.11 16.04 -12.26
CA MET A 99 25.37 16.89 -11.32
C MET A 99 26.29 18.00 -10.80
N PRO A 100 25.88 19.27 -10.79
CA PRO A 100 26.66 20.32 -10.14
C PRO A 100 26.66 20.12 -8.62
N ASN A 101 27.84 20.14 -8.02
CA ASN A 101 27.98 20.23 -6.56
C ASN A 101 27.39 21.55 -6.09
N LEU A 102 26.46 21.47 -5.13
CA LEU A 102 26.02 22.65 -4.38
C LEU A 102 27.19 23.14 -3.51
N ALA A 103 27.65 24.35 -3.80
CA ALA A 103 28.26 25.28 -2.87
C ALA A 103 27.87 26.70 -3.27
#